data_AF-A0A9P1HDH0-F1
#
_entry.id   AF-A0A9P1HDH0-F1
#
_cell.length_a   1.000
_cell.length_b   1.000
_cell.length_c   1.000
_cell.angle_alpha   90.00
_cell.angle_beta   90.00
_cell.angle_gamma   90.00
#
_symmetry.space_group_name_H-M   'P 1'
#
loop_
_entity.id
_entity.type
_entity.pdbx_description
1 polymer ?
#
loop_
_entity_poly.entity_id
_entity_poly.type
_entity_poly.pdbx_seq_one_letter_code
_entity_poly.pdbx_strand_id
1 'polypeptide(L)'
;MDMESEQWEVVANKEFEWSKLFVTFILDTISCQGDKCLAHADDMIWYVNKAGFADSFYSSGKITTPKIEVFRRHSKNQPTIADKTYSWEETVCLNLILQQLDFFVTCAVCTKTSPSNLQIIKKICKPVFPSPSRRRMDSKGDCEEITYPKLYFA
;
A
#
# COMPACT_ATOMS: atom_id res chain seq x y z
N MET A 1 -4.68 36.80 29.20
CA MET A 1 -3.99 36.03 28.14
C MET A 1 -4.64 34.67 28.21
N ASP A 2 -5.75 34.55 27.49
CA ASP A 2 -6.68 33.44 27.62
C ASP A 2 -6.07 32.19 26.97
N MET A 3 -6.01 31.12 27.74
CA MET A 3 -5.48 29.84 27.35
C MET A 3 -6.62 29.11 26.62
N GLU A 4 -6.64 29.19 25.29
CA GLU A 4 -7.57 28.42 24.46
C GLU A 4 -7.44 26.94 24.81
N SER A 5 -8.56 26.36 25.24
CA SER A 5 -8.66 24.95 25.57
C SER A 5 -8.71 24.18 24.26
N GLU A 6 -7.71 23.34 24.00
CA GLU A 6 -7.73 22.42 22.86
C GLU A 6 -8.95 21.49 22.98
N GLN A 7 -9.95 21.74 22.14
CA GLN A 7 -11.16 20.96 22.05
C GLN A 7 -10.90 19.76 21.12
N TRP A 8 -10.71 18.59 21.71
CA TRP A 8 -10.58 17.35 20.96
C TRP A 8 -11.96 16.78 20.64
N GLU A 9 -12.27 16.62 19.36
CA GLU A 9 -13.47 15.89 18.92
C GLU A 9 -13.16 14.41 18.71
N VAL A 10 -13.99 13.54 19.28
CA VAL A 10 -13.92 12.10 19.02
C VAL A 10 -14.48 11.84 17.63
N VAL A 11 -13.59 11.61 16.65
CA VAL A 11 -14.00 11.20 15.31
C VAL A 11 -14.52 9.76 15.36
N ALA A 12 -15.77 9.56 14.99
CA ALA A 12 -16.36 8.23 14.92
C ALA A 12 -15.65 7.38 13.87
N ASN A 13 -15.24 6.16 14.24
CA ASN A 13 -14.66 5.21 13.29
C ASN A 13 -15.75 4.73 12.31
N LYS A 14 -15.55 4.98 11.01
CA LYS A 14 -16.49 4.68 9.92
C LYS A 14 -16.11 3.42 9.13
N GLU A 15 -15.63 2.37 9.81
CA GLU A 15 -15.20 1.11 9.17
C GLU A 15 -16.22 0.54 8.19
N PHE A 16 -17.50 0.61 8.54
CA PHE A 16 -18.55 0.04 7.72
C PHE A 16 -18.72 0.81 6.41
N GLU A 17 -18.70 2.14 6.46
CA GLU A 17 -18.73 3.01 5.29
C GLU A 17 -17.47 2.83 4.43
N TRP A 18 -16.30 2.70 5.05
CA TRP A 18 -15.07 2.37 4.33
C TRP A 18 -15.15 1.01 3.62
N SER A 19 -15.72 -0.01 4.28
CA SER A 19 -15.92 -1.33 3.65
C SER A 19 -16.87 -1.28 2.45
N LYS A 20 -17.91 -0.42 2.50
CA LYS A 20 -18.79 -0.19 1.35
C LYS A 20 -18.04 0.49 0.21
N LEU A 21 -17.24 1.52 0.51
CA LEU A 21 -16.43 2.21 -0.48
C LEU A 21 -15.44 1.25 -1.14
N PHE A 22 -14.78 0.41 -0.35
CA PHE A 22 -13.90 -0.65 -0.82
C PHE A 22 -14.60 -1.57 -1.83
N VAL A 23 -15.78 -2.10 -1.50
CA VAL A 23 -16.52 -2.96 -2.42
C VAL A 23 -16.88 -2.21 -3.68
N THR A 24 -17.43 -1.00 -3.54
CA THR A 24 -17.96 -0.20 -4.65
C THR A 24 -16.88 0.19 -5.68
N PHE A 25 -15.72 0.63 -5.20
CA PHE A 25 -14.70 1.25 -6.04
C PHE A 25 -13.48 0.37 -6.28
N ILE A 26 -13.12 -0.48 -5.32
CA ILE A 26 -11.94 -1.35 -5.43
C ILE A 26 -12.34 -2.72 -5.98
N LEU A 27 -13.43 -3.35 -5.49
CA LEU A 27 -13.85 -4.69 -5.96
C LEU A 27 -14.76 -4.66 -7.20
N ASP A 28 -15.89 -3.94 -7.13
CA ASP A 28 -16.95 -3.89 -8.15
C ASP A 28 -16.69 -2.86 -9.25
N THR A 29 -15.79 -1.89 -9.01
CA THR A 29 -15.26 -0.95 -10.01
C THR A 29 -16.33 -0.20 -10.82
N ILE A 30 -17.30 0.39 -10.12
CA ILE A 30 -18.39 1.15 -10.75
C ILE A 30 -17.86 2.29 -11.65
N SER A 31 -16.65 2.79 -11.41
CA SER A 31 -16.09 3.97 -12.09
C SER A 31 -15.28 3.71 -13.35
N CYS A 32 -14.97 2.46 -13.72
CA CYS A 32 -13.95 2.19 -14.74
C CYS A 32 -14.50 1.33 -15.90
N GLN A 33 -15.23 1.97 -16.81
CA GLN A 33 -15.93 1.33 -17.93
C GLN A 33 -15.25 1.55 -19.31
N GLY A 34 -14.09 2.21 -19.36
CA GLY A 34 -13.39 2.49 -20.62
C GLY A 34 -12.49 1.33 -21.06
N ASP A 35 -12.30 1.18 -22.38
CA ASP A 35 -11.44 0.14 -23.01
C ASP A 35 -9.97 0.17 -22.57
N LYS A 36 -9.53 1.25 -21.91
CA LYS A 36 -8.17 1.43 -21.36
C LYS A 36 -8.14 1.36 -19.82
N CYS A 37 -9.20 0.87 -19.20
CA CYS A 37 -9.25 0.74 -17.75
C CYS A 37 -8.23 -0.29 -17.27
N LEU A 38 -7.15 0.18 -16.64
CA LEU A 38 -6.12 -0.67 -16.04
C LEU A 38 -6.43 -1.05 -14.59
N ALA A 39 -7.57 -0.63 -14.03
CA ALA A 39 -7.96 -0.90 -12.64
C ALA A 39 -8.05 -2.40 -12.29
N HIS A 40 -8.04 -3.28 -13.30
CA HIS A 40 -8.03 -4.74 -13.17
C HIS A 40 -6.80 -5.41 -13.75
N ALA A 41 -5.80 -4.65 -14.21
CA ALA A 41 -4.56 -5.24 -14.70
C ALA A 41 -3.74 -5.84 -13.56
N ASP A 42 -3.92 -5.33 -12.33
CA ASP A 42 -3.47 -5.95 -11.10
C ASP A 42 -4.62 -6.71 -10.41
N ASP A 43 -4.39 -7.99 -10.13
CA ASP A 43 -5.35 -8.86 -9.45
C ASP A 43 -5.05 -9.01 -7.95
N MET A 44 -4.07 -8.28 -7.41
CA MET A 44 -3.73 -8.27 -5.99
C MET A 44 -4.59 -7.28 -5.22
N ILE A 45 -5.27 -7.78 -4.19
CA ILE A 45 -6.08 -7.01 -3.25
C ILE A 45 -5.41 -7.08 -1.88
N TRP A 46 -5.18 -5.92 -1.30
CA TRP A 46 -4.41 -5.76 -0.07
C TRP A 46 -5.32 -5.51 1.12
N TYR A 47 -5.06 -6.15 2.25
CA TYR A 47 -5.85 -5.99 3.46
C TYR A 47 -4.94 -5.66 4.63
N VAL A 48 -5.31 -4.65 5.41
CA VAL A 48 -4.52 -4.19 6.56
C VAL A 48 -5.18 -4.67 7.84
N ASN A 49 -4.50 -5.55 8.57
CA ASN A 49 -5.02 -6.12 9.82
C ASN A 49 -4.80 -5.16 11.01
N LYS A 50 -5.80 -5.05 11.88
CA LYS A 50 -5.77 -4.16 13.07
C LYS A 50 -4.78 -4.59 14.13
N ALA A 51 -4.44 -5.87 14.20
CA ALA A 51 -3.57 -6.41 15.25
C ALA A 51 -2.18 -5.77 15.31
N GLY A 52 -1.72 -5.14 14.22
CA GLY A 52 -0.43 -4.44 14.19
C GLY A 52 -0.44 -2.99 14.73
N PHE A 53 -1.62 -2.39 14.93
CA PHE A 53 -1.75 -0.99 15.39
C PHE A 53 -1.76 -0.85 16.91
N ALA A 54 -2.08 -1.90 17.65
CA ALA A 54 -2.25 -1.82 19.11
C ALA A 54 -0.95 -1.47 19.87
N ASP A 55 0.22 -1.68 19.26
CA ASP A 55 1.53 -1.43 19.89
C ASP A 55 2.18 -0.09 19.48
N SER A 56 1.62 0.65 18.51
CA SER A 56 2.36 1.74 17.87
C SER A 56 2.17 3.12 18.51
N PHE A 57 1.15 3.33 19.34
CA PHE A 57 0.79 4.68 19.81
C PHE A 57 1.38 5.05 21.18
N TYR A 58 1.75 4.07 22.04
CA TYR A 58 2.31 4.35 23.38
C TYR A 58 3.56 3.55 23.75
N SER A 59 4.01 2.60 22.92
CA SER A 59 5.17 1.76 23.24
C SER A 59 6.43 2.30 22.55
N SER A 60 7.40 2.68 23.38
CA SER A 60 8.75 3.09 23.03
C SER A 60 9.36 2.39 21.80
N GLY A 61 9.48 3.12 20.69
CA GLY A 61 10.54 2.94 19.69
C GLY A 61 10.48 1.72 18.75
N LYS A 62 9.45 0.86 18.81
CA LYS A 62 9.23 -0.18 17.78
C LYS A 62 8.03 0.17 16.92
N ILE A 63 8.30 0.68 15.71
CA ILE A 63 7.29 0.74 14.63
C ILE A 63 6.90 -0.70 14.29
N THR A 64 5.80 -1.18 14.85
CA THR A 64 5.19 -2.44 14.41
C THR A 64 4.49 -2.16 13.09
N THR A 65 5.07 -2.64 11.99
CA THR A 65 4.43 -2.56 10.68
C THR A 65 3.10 -3.33 10.75
N PRO A 66 1.98 -2.75 10.28
CA PRO A 66 0.71 -3.45 10.31
C PRO A 66 0.83 -4.76 9.52
N LYS A 67 0.18 -5.82 10.00
CA LYS A 67 0.16 -7.10 9.30
C LYS A 67 -0.68 -6.92 8.03
N ILE A 68 -0.04 -7.06 6.88
CA ILE A 68 -0.68 -6.96 5.57
C ILE A 68 -0.93 -8.36 5.02
N GLU A 69 -2.13 -8.58 4.51
CA GLU A 69 -2.52 -9.82 3.83
C GLU A 69 -2.93 -9.50 2.40
N VAL A 70 -2.49 -10.33 1.45
CA VAL A 70 -2.72 -10.11 0.03
C VAL A 70 -3.47 -11.29 -0.54
N PHE A 71 -4.57 -11.01 -1.22
CA PHE A 71 -5.40 -12.02 -1.87
C PHE A 71 -5.56 -11.69 -3.34
N ARG A 72 -5.81 -12.71 -4.16
CA ARG A 72 -6.27 -12.48 -5.52
C ARG A 72 -7.71 -11.97 -5.51
N ARG A 73 -8.05 -11.04 -6.40
CA ARG A 73 -9.37 -10.41 -6.57
C ARG A 73 -10.52 -11.42 -6.70
N HIS A 74 -10.26 -12.58 -7.30
CA HIS A 74 -11.25 -13.65 -7.47
C HIS A 74 -11.07 -14.82 -6.48
N SER A 75 -10.23 -14.65 -5.46
CA SER A 75 -10.01 -15.68 -4.45
C SER A 75 -11.24 -15.85 -3.56
N LYS A 76 -11.61 -17.11 -3.30
CA LYS A 76 -12.67 -17.47 -2.33
C LYS A 76 -12.25 -17.26 -0.87
N ASN A 77 -10.95 -17.08 -0.63
CA ASN A 77 -10.39 -16.92 0.71
C ASN A 77 -10.29 -15.45 1.14
N GLN A 78 -10.88 -14.52 0.38
CA GLN A 78 -10.88 -13.11 0.74
C GLN A 78 -11.66 -12.88 2.04
N PRO A 79 -11.24 -11.91 2.87
CA PRO A 79 -11.98 -11.51 4.06
C PRO A 79 -13.44 -11.16 3.78
N THR A 80 -14.30 -11.43 4.76
CA THR A 80 -15.70 -11.01 4.68
C THR A 80 -15.78 -9.49 4.73
N ILE A 81 -16.69 -8.89 3.96
CA ILE A 81 -16.92 -7.44 3.98
C ILE A 81 -17.31 -7.00 5.40
N ALA A 82 -16.75 -5.88 5.85
CA ALA A 82 -16.94 -5.34 7.20
C ALA A 82 -16.44 -6.23 8.35
N ASP A 83 -15.52 -7.16 8.06
CA ASP A 83 -14.81 -7.93 9.09
C ASP A 83 -14.03 -6.99 10.03
N LYS A 84 -14.24 -7.17 11.34
CA LYS A 84 -13.69 -6.32 12.39
C LYS A 84 -12.19 -6.51 12.61
N THR A 85 -11.60 -7.56 12.08
CA THR A 85 -10.16 -7.83 12.19
C THR A 85 -9.32 -6.91 11.30
N TYR A 86 -9.93 -6.32 10.26
CA TYR A 86 -9.28 -5.43 9.31
C TYR A 86 -9.62 -3.96 9.58
N SER A 87 -8.66 -3.09 9.25
CA SER A 87 -8.86 -1.64 9.14
C SER A 87 -9.28 -1.35 7.71
N TRP A 88 -10.57 -1.09 7.51
CA TRP A 88 -11.13 -0.85 6.18
C TRP A 88 -10.70 0.50 5.63
N GLU A 89 -10.48 1.49 6.51
CA GLU A 89 -9.89 2.77 6.12
C GLU A 89 -8.51 2.58 5.50
N GLU A 90 -7.60 1.95 6.23
CA GLU A 90 -6.22 1.70 5.78
C GLU A 90 -6.19 0.77 4.56
N THR A 91 -7.09 -0.21 4.52
CA THR A 91 -7.27 -1.10 3.38
C THR A 91 -7.68 -0.33 2.12
N VAL A 92 -8.65 0.58 2.23
CA VAL A 92 -9.04 1.45 1.10
C VAL A 92 -7.86 2.33 0.68
N CYS A 93 -7.23 3.03 1.61
CA CYS A 93 -6.11 3.93 1.34
C CYS A 93 -4.95 3.21 0.63
N LEU A 94 -4.58 2.02 1.13
CA LEU A 94 -3.49 1.24 0.56
C LEU A 94 -3.81 0.81 -0.88
N ASN A 95 -5.01 0.27 -1.14
CA ASN A 95 -5.38 -0.17 -2.49
C ASN A 95 -5.54 1.00 -3.46
N LEU A 96 -5.98 2.18 -3.00
CA LEU A 96 -5.97 3.37 -3.85
C LEU A 96 -4.56 3.68 -4.35
N ILE A 97 -3.56 3.61 -3.47
CA ILE A 97 -2.17 3.90 -3.84
C ILE A 97 -1.61 2.80 -4.74
N LEU A 98 -1.83 1.53 -4.40
CA LEU A 98 -1.22 0.41 -5.11
C LEU A 98 -1.89 0.12 -6.46
N GLN A 99 -3.20 0.37 -6.60
CA GLN A 99 -3.93 0.05 -7.83
C GLN A 99 -4.17 1.25 -8.73
N GLN A 100 -4.19 2.48 -8.20
CA GLN A 100 -4.49 3.68 -8.99
C GLN A 100 -3.25 4.49 -9.39
N LEU A 101 -2.07 4.19 -8.83
CA LEU A 101 -0.82 4.83 -9.25
C LEU A 101 -0.04 3.95 -10.22
N ASP A 102 0.60 4.60 -11.20
CA ASP A 102 1.51 3.92 -12.11
C ASP A 102 2.89 3.75 -11.49
N PHE A 103 3.36 2.51 -11.39
CA PHE A 103 4.70 2.19 -10.90
C PHE A 103 5.65 1.89 -12.06
N PHE A 104 6.88 2.40 -11.95
CA PHE A 104 7.92 2.20 -12.95
C PHE A 104 9.24 1.77 -12.31
N VAL A 105 9.83 0.71 -12.84
CA VAL A 105 11.22 0.35 -12.53
C VAL A 105 12.14 0.98 -13.55
N THR A 106 13.09 1.78 -13.05
CA THR A 106 14.12 2.43 -13.86
C THR A 106 15.48 1.83 -13.57
N CYS A 107 16.15 1.32 -14.60
CA CYS A 107 17.53 0.88 -14.55
C CYS A 107 18.38 1.78 -15.46
N ALA A 108 19.48 2.31 -14.92
CA ALA A 108 20.41 3.13 -15.66
C ALA A 108 21.82 2.55 -15.56
N VAL A 109 22.49 2.42 -16.71
CA VAL A 109 23.93 2.12 -16.79
C VAL A 109 24.65 3.45 -16.87
N CYS A 110 25.53 3.71 -15.90
CA CYS A 110 26.24 4.97 -15.77
C CYS A 110 27.75 4.77 -15.78
N THR A 111 28.49 5.71 -16.37
CA THR A 111 29.94 5.83 -16.19
C THR A 111 30.21 6.95 -15.18
N LYS A 112 31.13 6.69 -14.25
CA LYS A 112 31.60 7.72 -13.31
C LYS A 112 32.62 8.61 -14.03
N THR A 113 32.27 9.86 -14.28
CA THR A 113 33.14 10.84 -14.94
C THR A 113 33.89 11.72 -13.95
N SER A 114 33.40 11.83 -12.71
CA SER A 114 34.11 12.47 -11.59
C SER A 114 33.59 11.93 -10.23
N PRO A 115 34.19 12.31 -9.08
CA PRO A 115 33.73 11.84 -7.76
C PRO A 115 32.24 12.08 -7.47
N SER A 116 31.69 13.18 -8.01
CA SER A 116 30.30 13.62 -7.80
C SER A 116 29.42 13.52 -9.04
N ASN A 117 29.96 13.06 -10.18
CA ASN A 117 29.24 13.11 -11.46
C ASN A 117 29.14 11.72 -12.11
N LEU A 118 27.90 11.33 -12.42
CA LEU A 118 27.54 10.09 -13.09
C LEU A 118 26.92 10.44 -14.44
N GLN A 119 27.52 9.95 -15.52
CA GLN A 119 26.97 10.08 -16.86
C GLN A 119 26.13 8.85 -17.18
N ILE A 120 24.85 9.05 -17.53
CA ILE A 120 23.96 7.97 -17.94
C ILE A 120 24.28 7.58 -19.39
N ILE A 121 24.69 6.33 -19.60
CA ILE A 121 24.96 5.74 -20.93
C ILE A 121 23.66 5.21 -21.52
N LYS A 122 22.88 4.49 -20.70
CA LYS A 122 21.62 3.87 -21.10
C LYS A 122 20.65 3.90 -19.95
N LYS A 123 19.39 4.25 -20.23
CA LYS A 123 18.29 4.22 -19.27
C LYS A 123 17.16 3.36 -19.85
N ILE A 124 16.65 2.43 -19.06
CA ILE A 124 15.47 1.64 -19.36
C ILE A 124 14.45 1.93 -18.26
N CYS A 125 13.23 2.25 -18.66
CA CYS A 125 12.08 2.43 -17.78
C CYS A 125 10.98 1.45 -18.22
N LYS A 126 10.43 0.67 -17.29
CA LYS A 126 9.36 -0.28 -17.56
C LYS A 126 8.24 -0.12 -16.53
N PRO A 127 6.97 -0.11 -16.96
CA PRO A 127 5.85 -0.17 -16.03
C PRO A 127 5.85 -1.51 -15.31
N VAL A 128 5.51 -1.50 -14.03
CA VAL A 128 5.41 -2.69 -13.18
C VAL A 128 4.18 -2.58 -12.28
N PHE A 129 3.73 -3.70 -11.74
CA PHE A 129 2.76 -3.72 -10.65
C PHE A 129 3.48 -3.85 -9.31
N PRO A 130 2.94 -3.27 -8.23
CA PRO A 130 3.53 -3.40 -6.90
C PRO A 130 3.36 -4.85 -6.41
N SER A 131 4.42 -5.65 -6.51
CA SER A 131 4.42 -6.99 -5.94
C SER A 131 4.76 -6.94 -4.45
N PRO A 132 4.03 -7.68 -3.58
CA PRO A 132 4.44 -7.84 -2.18
C PRO A 132 5.80 -8.51 -2.09
N SER A 133 6.16 -9.41 -3.01
CA SER A 133 7.33 -10.25 -2.84
C SER A 133 8.65 -9.50 -3.07
N ARG A 134 9.44 -9.30 -2.00
CA ARG A 134 10.87 -9.06 -2.11
C ARG A 134 11.62 -10.30 -1.69
N ARG A 135 12.39 -10.84 -2.62
CA ARG A 135 13.41 -11.87 -2.34
C ARG A 135 14.74 -11.17 -2.18
N ARG A 136 15.33 -11.23 -1.00
CA ARG A 136 16.67 -10.68 -0.84
C ARG A 136 17.69 -11.57 -1.55
N MET A 137 18.65 -10.94 -2.22
CA MET A 137 19.68 -11.65 -2.97
C MET A 137 20.72 -12.33 -2.05
N ASP A 138 20.87 -11.82 -0.83
CA ASP A 138 21.76 -12.35 0.22
C ASP A 138 21.25 -13.67 0.84
N SER A 139 19.95 -13.92 0.77
CA SER A 139 19.24 -15.04 1.37
C SER A 139 18.36 -15.70 0.31
N LYS A 140 19.01 -16.46 -0.57
CA LYS A 140 18.40 -17.11 -1.73
C LYS A 140 17.35 -18.13 -1.29
N GLY A 141 16.11 -17.69 -1.14
CA GLY A 141 14.92 -18.56 -1.07
C GLY A 141 14.28 -18.75 0.31
N ASP A 142 14.89 -18.27 1.39
CA ASP A 142 14.41 -18.56 2.76
C ASP A 142 13.46 -17.50 3.32
N CYS A 143 13.42 -16.30 2.74
CA CYS A 143 12.60 -15.19 3.25
C CYS A 143 11.91 -14.44 2.10
N GLU A 144 10.58 -14.36 2.18
CA GLU A 144 9.77 -13.46 1.36
C GLU A 144 9.37 -12.28 2.25
N GLU A 145 9.88 -11.09 1.93
CA GLU A 145 9.56 -9.87 2.68
C GLU A 145 8.55 -9.06 1.90
N ILE A 146 7.42 -8.71 2.54
CA ILE A 146 6.43 -7.82 1.92
C ILE A 146 7.05 -6.43 1.78
N THR A 147 7.34 -6.00 0.55
CA THR A 147 7.90 -4.67 0.31
C THR A 147 6.92 -3.80 -0.45
N TYR A 148 6.40 -2.79 0.23
CA TYR A 148 5.59 -1.73 -0.36
C TYR A 148 6.40 -0.41 -0.37
N PRO A 149 6.03 0.56 -1.22
CA PRO A 149 6.66 1.88 -1.22
C PRO A 149 6.64 2.47 0.19
N LYS A 150 7.72 3.08 0.64
CA LYS A 150 7.69 3.86 1.89
C LYS A 150 6.86 5.12 1.62
N LEU A 151 5.60 5.06 2.01
CA LEU A 151 4.65 6.16 1.88
C LEU A 151 4.84 7.09 3.08
N TYR A 152 5.19 8.34 2.80
CA TYR A 152 5.27 9.40 3.79
C TYR A 152 4.26 10.46 3.39
N PHE A 153 3.31 10.73 4.27
CA PHE A 153 2.41 11.87 4.15
C PHE A 153 3.04 13.03 4.92
N ALA A 154 3.14 14.20 4.28
CA ALA A 154 3.69 15.41 4.86
C ALA A 154 2.72 16.07 5.83
#